data_AF-A0A0R0B4E7-F1
#
_entry.id   AF-A0A0R0B4E7-F1
#
_cell.length_a   1.000
_cell.length_b   1.000
_cell.length_c   1.000
_cell.angle_alpha   90.00
_cell.angle_beta   90.00
_cell.angle_gamma   90.00
#
_symmetry.space_group_name_H-M   'P 1'
#
loop_
_entity.id
_entity.type
_entity.pdbx_description
1 polymer ?
#
loop_
_entity_poly.entity_id
_entity_poly.type
_entity_poly.pdbx_seq_one_letter_code
_entity_poly.pdbx_strand_id
1 'polypeptide(L)'
;MPSVTVIRRLSRGWAAALLLLLSPVVSAQSLLCGTFKDAGSGARLQVESPVQGRLLAPGVAPEPYNLERLGESLVMASLATGNVSALQIASDGRILASEDHHYTLESAAECRPPPVFAAGSCRADIAQCIDDMALAGPDRWRQWCREDVPFACNLLIEDYRSDARNDLLVEMALASDRQAPPTPAACEQGTASYDQAACEQAEMASRARDIGWAFSLAGSTPHQVPLPAAQLDEVSTLCREHPSASFCHATAVALWASKRLLPARDALQLACRVGQDPQACSAATPLASLSPADMAVAPLDALPCGRFQAQAGDLVFGEDGRVRMAGQEPQPAALREGAVHVRSGKGEDRVFWQLANGDLVANDRDNRFTRYLRDGSASHCAARAGTGTGPAVK
;
A
#
# COMPACT_ATOMS: atom_id res chain seq x y z
N MET A 1 -42.74 4.94 26.56
CA MET A 1 -43.51 4.76 27.81
C MET A 1 -44.97 4.52 27.44
N PRO A 2 -45.73 3.67 28.15
CA PRO A 2 -45.44 2.43 28.88
C PRO A 2 -46.16 1.24 28.16
N SER A 3 -46.08 -0.05 28.50
CA SER A 3 -46.28 -0.75 29.78
C SER A 3 -45.69 -2.17 29.65
N VAL A 4 -44.75 -2.55 30.52
CA VAL A 4 -44.96 -3.46 31.67
C VAL A 4 -45.52 -4.83 31.28
N THR A 5 -44.71 -5.88 31.38
CA THR A 5 -45.05 -7.04 32.24
C THR A 5 -43.78 -7.72 32.75
N VAL A 6 -43.59 -7.62 34.06
CA VAL A 6 -42.63 -8.39 34.85
C VAL A 6 -43.23 -9.78 35.08
N ILE A 7 -42.54 -10.86 34.72
CA ILE A 7 -42.81 -12.19 35.27
C ILE A 7 -41.68 -12.56 36.22
N ARG A 8 -42.00 -12.54 37.51
CA ARG A 8 -41.15 -12.97 38.62
C ARG A 8 -41.24 -14.50 38.78
N ARG A 9 -40.05 -15.09 38.97
CA ARG A 9 -39.69 -16.24 39.83
C ARG A 9 -40.56 -17.50 39.78
N LEU A 10 -39.92 -18.62 39.45
CA LEU A 10 -40.09 -19.87 40.20
C LEU A 10 -38.74 -20.58 40.35
N SER A 11 -38.20 -20.49 41.56
CA SER A 11 -37.21 -21.39 42.13
C SER A 11 -37.77 -22.81 42.22
N ARG A 12 -37.04 -23.81 41.73
CA ARG A 12 -37.18 -25.21 42.14
C ARG A 12 -35.82 -25.89 41.98
N GLY A 13 -35.12 -26.02 43.11
CA GLY A 13 -33.96 -26.87 43.22
C GLY A 13 -34.36 -28.32 43.07
N TRP A 14 -33.58 -29.08 42.31
CA TRP A 14 -33.57 -30.53 42.33
C TRP A 14 -32.11 -30.96 42.35
N ALA A 15 -31.73 -31.55 43.49
CA ALA A 15 -30.52 -32.34 43.63
C ALA A 15 -30.69 -33.62 42.82
N ALA A 16 -29.73 -33.93 41.94
CA ALA A 16 -29.54 -35.28 41.42
C ALA A 16 -28.11 -35.49 40.93
N ALA A 17 -27.43 -36.40 41.63
CA ALA A 17 -26.37 -37.31 41.18
C ALA A 17 -25.06 -36.73 40.59
N LEU A 18 -24.01 -36.73 41.42
CA LEU A 18 -22.61 -36.82 41.00
C LEU A 18 -22.37 -38.17 40.29
N LEU A 19 -22.22 -38.13 38.96
CA LEU A 19 -21.47 -39.13 38.21
C LEU A 19 -20.11 -38.50 37.88
N LEU A 20 -19.09 -38.85 38.66
CA LEU A 20 -17.69 -38.55 38.37
C LEU A 20 -17.27 -39.37 37.13
N LEU A 21 -17.56 -38.83 35.94
CA LEU A 21 -16.85 -39.20 34.74
C LEU A 21 -15.43 -38.64 34.89
N LEU A 22 -14.48 -39.52 35.15
CA LEU A 22 -13.06 -39.29 34.87
C LEU A 22 -12.91 -39.17 33.35
N SER A 23 -13.31 -38.02 32.80
CA SER A 23 -12.81 -37.59 31.51
C SER A 23 -11.28 -37.48 31.67
N PRO A 24 -10.47 -38.11 30.80
CA PRO A 24 -9.05 -37.80 30.79
C PRO A 24 -8.95 -36.29 30.59
N VAL A 25 -8.29 -35.62 31.53
CA VAL A 25 -7.87 -34.24 31.33
C VAL A 25 -6.89 -34.34 30.17
N VAL A 26 -7.36 -34.10 28.94
CA VAL A 26 -6.49 -33.84 27.80
C VAL A 26 -5.67 -32.65 28.25
N SER A 27 -4.46 -32.91 28.72
CA SER A 27 -3.53 -31.87 29.10
C SER A 27 -3.23 -31.13 27.82
N ALA A 28 -3.85 -29.95 27.67
CA ALA A 28 -3.65 -29.10 26.52
C ALA A 28 -2.15 -28.85 26.39
N GLN A 29 -1.50 -29.50 25.41
CA GLN A 29 -0.05 -29.43 25.19
C GLN A 29 0.38 -27.96 25.19
N SER A 30 1.21 -27.52 26.13
CA SER A 30 1.54 -26.11 26.26
C SER A 30 2.27 -25.64 25.00
N LEU A 31 1.80 -24.56 24.37
CA LEU A 31 2.58 -23.88 23.32
C LEU A 31 3.93 -23.48 23.93
N LEU A 32 5.01 -23.96 23.34
CA LEU A 32 6.37 -23.62 23.79
C LEU A 32 6.80 -22.30 23.16
N CYS A 33 7.36 -21.41 23.97
CA CYS A 33 8.08 -20.25 23.46
C CYS A 33 9.48 -20.66 23.01
N GLY A 34 9.98 -20.01 21.96
CA GLY A 34 11.23 -20.39 21.33
C GLY A 34 11.27 -20.08 19.84
N THR A 35 12.33 -20.54 19.19
CA THR A 35 12.50 -20.46 17.74
C THR A 35 12.22 -21.82 17.14
N PHE A 36 11.30 -21.85 16.19
CA PHE A 36 10.98 -23.03 15.38
C PHE A 36 11.46 -22.78 13.96
N LYS A 37 12.00 -23.80 13.31
CA LYS A 37 12.58 -23.71 11.97
C LYS A 37 11.82 -24.59 11.01
N ASP A 38 11.50 -24.04 9.85
CA ASP A 38 11.06 -24.79 8.68
C ASP A 38 12.29 -25.13 7.83
N ALA A 39 12.53 -26.43 7.64
CA ALA A 39 13.67 -26.92 6.88
C ALA A 39 13.52 -26.70 5.37
N GLY A 40 12.29 -26.65 4.85
CA GLY A 40 12.02 -26.48 3.42
C GLY A 40 12.24 -25.04 2.96
N SER A 41 11.65 -24.08 3.68
CA SER A 41 11.76 -22.65 3.35
C SER A 41 12.98 -21.96 3.97
N GLY A 42 13.56 -22.54 5.03
CA GLY A 42 14.57 -21.87 5.84
C GLY A 42 14.00 -20.76 6.74
N ALA A 43 12.67 -20.57 6.75
CA ALA A 43 12.01 -19.61 7.60
C ALA A 43 12.05 -20.03 9.08
N ARG A 44 11.99 -19.06 9.98
CA ARG A 44 11.92 -19.28 11.42
C ARG A 44 10.72 -18.60 12.03
N LEU A 45 9.89 -19.36 12.74
CA LEU A 45 8.82 -18.83 13.57
C LEU A 45 9.34 -18.65 15.01
N GLN A 46 9.42 -17.41 15.46
CA GLN A 46 9.71 -17.09 16.86
C GLN A 46 8.40 -16.92 17.63
N VAL A 47 8.15 -17.78 18.60
CA VAL A 47 7.05 -17.64 19.56
C VAL A 47 7.61 -16.98 20.81
N GLU A 48 7.22 -15.72 21.06
CA GLU A 48 7.80 -14.90 22.13
C GLU A 48 6.98 -14.92 23.41
N SER A 49 5.66 -15.05 23.25
CA SER A 49 4.68 -15.22 24.32
C SER A 49 3.51 -16.06 23.78
N PRO A 50 2.55 -16.48 24.63
CA PRO A 50 1.37 -17.20 24.15
C PRO A 50 0.52 -16.45 23.11
N VAL A 51 0.67 -15.13 22.99
CA VAL A 51 -0.15 -14.27 22.12
C VAL A 51 0.66 -13.46 21.11
N GLN A 52 1.99 -13.59 21.09
CA GLN A 52 2.86 -12.86 20.16
C GLN A 52 3.95 -13.74 19.58
N GLY A 53 4.16 -13.59 18.28
CA GLY A 53 5.27 -14.20 17.57
C GLY A 53 5.74 -13.37 16.39
N ARG A 54 6.81 -13.82 15.74
CA ARG A 54 7.37 -13.21 14.53
C ARG A 54 7.82 -14.29 13.56
N LEU A 55 7.50 -14.12 12.28
CA LEU A 55 8.04 -14.95 11.20
C LEU A 55 9.27 -14.26 10.60
N LEU A 56 10.36 -15.01 10.52
CA LEU A 56 11.63 -14.58 9.93
C LEU A 56 11.89 -15.40 8.67
N ALA A 57 11.51 -14.87 7.52
CA ALA A 57 11.82 -15.48 6.24
C ALA A 57 13.12 -14.86 5.65
N PRO A 58 13.94 -15.64 4.92
CA PRO A 58 15.16 -15.12 4.32
C PRO A 58 14.90 -13.94 3.36
N GLY A 59 15.64 -12.85 3.52
CA GLY A 59 15.60 -11.71 2.60
C GLY A 59 14.40 -10.78 2.72
N VAL A 60 13.52 -10.99 3.70
CA VAL A 60 12.35 -10.13 3.97
C VAL A 60 12.37 -9.62 5.41
N ALA A 61 11.61 -8.55 5.67
CA ALA A 61 11.45 -8.00 7.01
C ALA A 61 10.75 -9.02 7.93
N PRO A 62 11.08 -9.05 9.25
CA PRO A 62 10.33 -9.83 10.23
C PRO A 62 8.83 -9.48 10.22
N GLU A 63 7.99 -10.49 10.07
CA GLU A 63 6.54 -10.32 10.05
C GLU A 63 5.96 -10.56 11.46
N PRO A 64 5.31 -9.55 12.07
CA PRO A 64 4.72 -9.69 13.39
C PRO A 64 3.38 -10.44 13.35
N TYR A 65 3.19 -11.36 14.30
CA TYR A 65 1.98 -12.15 14.45
C TYR A 65 1.32 -11.95 15.82
N ASN A 66 -0.01 -11.82 15.80
CA ASN A 66 -0.84 -12.09 16.96
C ASN A 66 -1.18 -13.58 16.96
N LEU A 67 -0.97 -14.24 18.09
CA LEU A 67 -1.18 -15.67 18.24
C LEU A 67 -2.44 -15.92 19.05
N GLU A 68 -3.23 -16.88 18.63
CA GLU A 68 -4.39 -17.34 19.37
C GLU A 68 -4.44 -18.86 19.35
N ARG A 69 -4.64 -19.47 20.52
CA ARG A 69 -4.70 -20.92 20.65
C ARG A 69 -6.15 -21.37 20.71
N LEU A 70 -6.55 -22.21 19.77
CA LEU A 70 -7.86 -22.84 19.70
C LEU A 70 -7.68 -24.37 19.77
N GLY A 71 -7.70 -24.92 20.99
CA GLY A 71 -7.48 -26.35 21.23
C GLY A 71 -6.06 -26.78 20.86
N GLU A 72 -5.95 -27.65 19.86
CA GLU A 72 -4.67 -28.11 19.29
C GLU A 72 -4.19 -27.26 18.12
N SER A 73 -4.93 -26.24 17.71
CA SER A 73 -4.53 -25.32 16.66
C SER A 73 -3.97 -24.01 17.23
N LEU A 74 -2.90 -23.53 16.61
CA LEU A 74 -2.34 -22.19 16.77
C LEU A 74 -2.78 -21.36 15.57
N VAL A 75 -3.72 -20.45 15.79
CA VAL A 75 -4.07 -19.43 14.82
C VAL A 75 -3.02 -18.32 14.88
N MET A 76 -2.52 -17.96 13.71
CA MET A 76 -1.52 -16.94 13.50
C MET A 76 -2.08 -15.88 12.56
N ALA A 77 -2.34 -14.71 13.11
CA ALA A 77 -2.78 -13.55 12.35
C ALA A 77 -1.62 -12.59 12.14
N SER A 78 -1.25 -12.35 10.88
CA SER A 78 -0.25 -11.35 10.55
C SER A 78 -0.80 -9.96 10.81
N LEU A 79 -0.11 -9.23 11.68
CA LEU A 79 -0.43 -7.84 11.97
C LEU A 79 -0.02 -6.91 10.81
N ALA A 80 0.87 -7.36 9.92
CA ALA A 80 1.35 -6.58 8.78
C ALA A 80 0.47 -6.75 7.53
N THR A 81 0.00 -7.97 7.25
CA THR A 81 -0.71 -8.32 6.01
C THR A 81 -2.18 -8.65 6.20
N GLY A 82 -2.65 -8.86 7.44
CA GLY A 82 -4.02 -9.30 7.73
C GLY A 82 -4.26 -10.78 7.43
N ASN A 83 -3.26 -11.50 6.91
CA ASN A 83 -3.38 -12.91 6.59
C ASN A 83 -3.50 -13.75 7.86
N VAL A 84 -4.39 -14.75 7.82
CA VAL A 84 -4.54 -15.76 8.86
C VAL A 84 -4.03 -17.09 8.36
N SER A 85 -3.31 -17.78 9.24
CA SER A 85 -2.94 -19.17 9.05
C SER A 85 -3.21 -19.94 10.34
N ALA A 86 -3.37 -21.26 10.23
CA ALA A 86 -3.51 -22.13 11.37
C ALA A 86 -2.47 -23.24 11.29
N LEU A 87 -1.75 -23.46 12.39
CA LEU A 87 -0.80 -24.55 12.54
C LEU A 87 -1.31 -25.51 13.61
N GLN A 88 -1.24 -26.81 13.36
CA GLN A 88 -1.46 -27.81 14.38
C GLN A 88 -0.26 -27.88 15.33
N ILE A 89 -0.55 -27.88 16.62
CA ILE A 89 0.39 -28.04 17.71
C ILE A 89 0.53 -29.54 17.95
N ALA A 90 1.74 -30.07 17.76
CA ALA A 90 2.03 -31.48 17.92
C ALA A 90 3.30 -31.71 18.74
N SER A 91 3.49 -32.97 19.17
CA SER A 91 4.69 -33.41 19.90
C SER A 91 4.99 -32.54 21.13
N ASP A 92 3.98 -32.34 21.98
CA ASP A 92 4.06 -31.51 23.20
C ASP A 92 4.50 -30.06 22.91
N GLY A 93 4.00 -29.51 21.81
CA GLY A 93 4.30 -28.15 21.38
C GLY A 93 5.67 -27.96 20.72
N ARG A 94 6.37 -29.04 20.37
CA ARG A 94 7.68 -28.99 19.69
C ARG A 94 7.59 -28.95 18.17
N ILE A 95 6.41 -29.26 17.62
CA ILE A 95 6.13 -29.20 16.19
C ILE A 95 4.90 -28.32 15.97
N LEU A 96 4.99 -27.39 15.03
CA LEU A 96 3.90 -26.57 14.54
C LEU A 96 3.76 -26.79 13.04
N ALA A 97 2.65 -27.34 12.56
CA ALA A 97 2.54 -27.76 11.16
C ALA A 97 1.17 -27.52 10.52
N SER A 98 1.18 -27.21 9.23
CA SER A 98 0.03 -27.22 8.33
C SER A 98 0.37 -28.06 7.08
N GLU A 99 -0.47 -28.04 6.05
CA GLU A 99 -0.15 -28.68 4.77
C GLU A 99 1.08 -28.05 4.10
N ASP A 100 1.24 -26.73 4.21
CA ASP A 100 2.29 -25.97 3.53
C ASP A 100 3.54 -25.72 4.37
N HIS A 101 3.44 -25.84 5.69
CA HIS A 101 4.51 -25.47 6.61
C HIS A 101 4.77 -26.53 7.67
N HIS A 102 6.04 -26.78 7.97
CA HIS A 102 6.44 -27.69 9.03
C HIS A 102 7.57 -27.09 9.86
N TYR A 103 7.23 -26.54 11.03
CA TYR A 103 8.17 -25.92 11.93
C TYR A 103 8.54 -26.86 13.08
N THR A 104 9.83 -27.15 13.25
CA THR A 104 10.35 -27.93 14.37
C THR A 104 11.12 -27.01 15.33
N LEU A 105 10.96 -27.21 16.64
CA LEU A 105 11.65 -26.43 17.66
C LEU A 105 13.18 -26.55 17.52
N GLU A 106 13.83 -25.43 17.19
CA GLU A 106 15.30 -25.29 17.10
C GLU A 106 15.88 -24.96 18.48
N SER A 107 15.23 -24.04 19.21
CA SER A 107 15.64 -23.63 20.55
C SER A 107 14.45 -23.18 21.40
N ALA A 108 14.31 -23.74 22.60
CA ALA A 108 13.31 -23.29 23.58
C ALA A 108 13.73 -21.98 24.26
N ALA A 109 12.76 -21.17 24.66
CA ALA A 109 12.96 -19.96 25.44
C ALA A 109 11.87 -19.84 26.53
N GLU A 110 12.15 -19.06 27.57
CA GLU A 110 11.11 -18.68 28.53
C GLU A 110 10.12 -17.72 27.86
N CYS A 111 8.81 -17.98 28.03
CA CYS A 111 7.78 -17.10 27.51
C CYS A 111 7.84 -15.75 28.21
N ARG A 112 7.81 -14.68 27.42
CA ARG A 112 7.59 -13.33 27.96
C ARG A 112 6.16 -13.22 28.51
N PRO A 113 5.93 -12.36 29.52
CA PRO A 113 4.58 -12.02 29.93
C PRO A 113 3.77 -11.54 28.72
N PRO A 114 2.57 -12.08 28.47
CA PRO A 114 1.76 -11.65 27.35
C PRO A 114 1.38 -10.17 27.56
N PRO A 115 1.42 -9.33 26.51
CA PRO A 115 0.84 -7.99 26.58
C PRO A 115 -0.65 -8.09 26.92
N VAL A 116 -1.15 -7.09 27.63
CA VAL A 116 -2.59 -6.97 27.90
C VAL A 116 -3.21 -6.12 26.81
N PHE A 117 -4.11 -6.71 26.02
CA PHE A 117 -4.90 -5.99 25.03
C PHE A 117 -6.19 -5.46 25.67
N ALA A 118 -6.63 -4.29 25.21
CA ALA A 118 -7.89 -3.73 25.69
C ALA A 118 -9.06 -4.66 25.34
N ALA A 119 -9.99 -4.85 26.28
CA ALA A 119 -11.16 -5.69 26.03
C ALA A 119 -11.98 -5.16 24.83
N GLY A 120 -12.33 -6.04 23.90
CA GLY A 120 -13.04 -5.67 22.66
C GLY A 120 -12.16 -5.01 21.59
N SER A 121 -10.86 -4.90 21.80
CA SER A 121 -9.91 -4.54 20.73
C SER A 121 -9.73 -5.69 19.74
N CYS A 122 -9.33 -5.36 18.51
CA CYS A 122 -8.98 -6.33 17.49
C CYS A 122 -7.94 -7.34 17.97
N ARG A 123 -6.95 -6.90 18.74
CA ARG A 123 -5.88 -7.80 19.23
C ARG A 123 -6.31 -8.71 20.37
N ALA A 124 -7.39 -8.37 21.07
CA ALA A 124 -7.96 -9.22 22.11
C ALA A 124 -8.76 -10.42 21.54
N ASP A 125 -9.28 -10.29 20.33
CA ASP A 125 -10.00 -11.34 19.58
C ASP A 125 -9.69 -11.20 18.09
N ILE A 126 -8.55 -11.75 17.69
CA ILE A 126 -7.99 -11.49 16.36
C ILE A 126 -8.72 -12.27 15.28
N ALA A 127 -9.24 -13.46 15.60
CA ALA A 127 -10.08 -14.23 14.70
C ALA A 127 -11.35 -13.45 14.35
N GLN A 128 -12.10 -12.98 15.34
CA GLN A 128 -13.33 -12.21 15.10
C GLN A 128 -13.02 -10.87 14.40
N CYS A 129 -11.93 -10.21 14.77
CA CYS A 129 -11.52 -8.98 14.10
C CYS A 129 -11.32 -9.17 12.60
N ILE A 130 -10.71 -10.29 12.20
CA ILE A 130 -10.43 -10.58 10.79
C ILE A 130 -11.73 -10.88 10.03
N ASP A 131 -12.67 -11.58 10.65
CA ASP A 131 -14.00 -11.79 10.07
C ASP A 131 -14.77 -10.46 9.88
N ASP A 132 -14.64 -9.53 10.81
CA ASP A 132 -15.29 -8.21 10.75
C ASP A 132 -14.71 -7.29 9.66
N MET A 133 -13.52 -7.60 9.11
CA MET A 133 -12.82 -6.72 8.18
C MET A 133 -13.58 -6.48 6.87
N ALA A 134 -14.35 -7.46 6.40
CA ALA A 134 -15.12 -7.32 5.15
C ALA A 134 -16.18 -6.21 5.21
N LEU A 135 -16.58 -5.79 6.42
CA LEU A 135 -17.59 -4.77 6.67
C LEU A 135 -17.01 -3.48 7.26
N ALA A 136 -15.70 -3.43 7.46
CA ALA A 136 -15.04 -2.28 8.03
C ALA A 136 -14.87 -1.15 7.00
N GLY A 137 -14.87 0.08 7.52
CA GLY A 137 -14.58 1.29 6.76
C GLY A 137 -13.60 2.19 7.53
N PRO A 138 -13.37 3.43 7.06
CA PRO A 138 -12.29 4.28 7.54
C PRO A 138 -12.22 4.46 9.06
N ASP A 139 -13.38 4.62 9.73
CA ASP A 139 -13.42 4.79 11.19
C ASP A 139 -12.94 3.54 11.94
N ARG A 140 -13.29 2.35 11.44
CA ARG A 140 -12.89 1.08 12.02
C ARG A 140 -11.41 0.79 11.73
N TRP A 141 -10.94 1.09 10.52
CA TRP A 141 -9.52 1.02 10.18
C TRP A 141 -8.67 1.91 11.06
N ARG A 142 -9.13 3.16 11.29
CA ARG A 142 -8.46 4.11 12.18
C ARG A 142 -8.41 3.60 13.61
N GLN A 143 -9.50 3.03 14.11
CA GLN A 143 -9.52 2.41 15.44
C GLN A 143 -8.49 1.28 15.54
N TRP A 144 -8.55 0.31 14.64
CA TRP A 144 -7.66 -0.86 14.68
C TRP A 144 -6.19 -0.49 14.44
N CYS A 145 -5.92 0.53 13.63
CA CYS A 145 -4.58 1.09 13.49
C CYS A 145 -4.02 1.57 14.84
N ARG A 146 -4.84 2.26 15.66
CA ARG A 146 -4.46 2.69 17.01
C ARG A 146 -4.37 1.56 18.03
N GLU A 147 -4.90 0.39 17.69
CA GLU A 147 -4.78 -0.83 18.48
C GLU A 147 -3.55 -1.65 18.06
N ASP A 148 -2.59 -1.04 17.36
CA ASP A 148 -1.37 -1.68 16.84
C ASP A 148 -1.66 -2.83 15.87
N VAL A 149 -2.60 -2.62 14.94
CA VAL A 149 -2.88 -3.51 13.81
C VAL A 149 -2.45 -2.81 12.50
N PRO A 150 -1.16 -2.89 12.11
CA PRO A 150 -0.62 -2.20 10.94
C PRO A 150 -1.35 -2.43 9.63
N PHE A 151 -1.92 -3.63 9.41
CA PHE A 151 -2.71 -3.90 8.22
C PHE A 151 -3.93 -2.96 8.11
N ALA A 152 -4.61 -2.67 9.21
CA ALA A 152 -5.70 -1.71 9.24
C ALA A 152 -5.23 -0.29 8.89
N CYS A 153 -4.02 0.10 9.31
CA CYS A 153 -3.44 1.38 8.91
C CYS A 153 -3.20 1.47 7.40
N ASN A 154 -2.79 0.37 6.76
CA ASN A 154 -2.64 0.30 5.31
C ASN A 154 -4.00 0.40 4.61
N LEU A 155 -5.01 -0.33 5.09
CA LEU A 155 -6.37 -0.24 4.54
C LEU A 155 -6.98 1.15 4.65
N LEU A 156 -6.71 1.88 5.73
CA LEU A 156 -7.11 3.29 5.85
C LEU A 156 -6.55 4.15 4.70
N ILE A 157 -5.27 3.97 4.35
CA ILE A 157 -4.66 4.69 3.22
C ILE A 157 -5.30 4.26 1.89
N GLU A 158 -5.59 2.97 1.71
CA GLU A 158 -6.20 2.47 0.48
C GLU A 158 -7.64 2.94 0.29
N ASP A 159 -8.42 3.04 1.36
CA ASP A 159 -9.75 3.65 1.34
C ASP A 159 -9.65 5.12 0.92
N TYR A 160 -8.76 5.90 1.55
CA TYR A 160 -8.53 7.31 1.17
C TYR A 160 -8.10 7.47 -0.29
N ARG A 161 -7.23 6.59 -0.80
CA ARG A 161 -6.83 6.58 -2.21
C ARG A 161 -7.99 6.22 -3.13
N SER A 162 -8.83 5.29 -2.72
CA SER A 162 -9.98 4.87 -3.50
C SER A 162 -11.03 5.98 -3.60
N ASP A 163 -11.31 6.67 -2.50
CA ASP A 163 -12.18 7.85 -2.47
C ASP A 163 -11.62 8.96 -3.38
N ALA A 164 -10.35 9.34 -3.20
CA ALA A 164 -9.72 10.38 -4.02
C ALA A 164 -9.70 10.02 -5.51
N ARG A 165 -9.51 8.74 -5.85
CA ARG A 165 -9.57 8.25 -7.24
C ARG A 165 -10.98 8.32 -7.80
N ASN A 166 -12.00 7.99 -7.01
CA ASN A 166 -13.39 8.08 -7.43
C ASN A 166 -13.79 9.53 -7.68
N ASP A 167 -13.39 10.45 -6.79
CA ASP A 167 -13.63 11.89 -6.95
C ASP A 167 -12.98 12.41 -8.24
N LEU A 168 -11.72 12.06 -8.48
CA LEU A 168 -11.01 12.43 -9.71
C LEU A 168 -11.68 11.85 -10.96
N LEU A 169 -12.18 10.61 -10.91
CA LEU A 169 -12.92 10.01 -12.02
C LEU A 169 -14.20 10.78 -12.34
N VAL A 170 -14.93 11.23 -11.31
CA VAL A 170 -16.12 12.08 -11.48
C VAL A 170 -15.73 13.41 -12.10
N GLU A 171 -14.67 14.06 -11.63
CA GLU A 171 -14.17 15.31 -12.20
C GLU A 171 -13.78 15.15 -13.67
N MET A 172 -13.02 14.11 -14.01
CA MET A 172 -12.62 13.81 -15.39
C MET A 172 -13.83 13.53 -16.28
N ALA A 173 -14.84 12.83 -15.76
CA ALA A 173 -16.08 12.57 -16.48
C ALA A 173 -16.85 13.87 -16.76
N LEU A 174 -16.97 14.76 -15.77
CA LEU A 174 -17.64 16.06 -15.88
C LEU A 174 -16.89 17.04 -16.79
N ALA A 175 -15.56 16.99 -16.79
CA ALA A 175 -14.70 17.79 -17.67
C ALA A 175 -14.64 17.25 -19.11
N SER A 176 -15.15 16.04 -19.36
CA SER A 176 -15.18 15.50 -20.71
C SER A 176 -16.29 16.15 -21.54
N ASP A 177 -15.97 16.61 -22.74
CA ASP A 177 -16.94 17.11 -23.72
C ASP A 177 -17.77 15.97 -24.37
N ARG A 178 -17.98 14.85 -23.65
CA ARG A 178 -18.73 13.71 -24.16
C ARG A 178 -20.19 14.11 -24.33
N GLN A 179 -20.60 14.32 -25.57
CA GLN A 179 -22.00 14.48 -25.91
C GLN A 179 -22.72 13.13 -25.81
N ALA A 180 -23.91 13.16 -25.22
CA ALA A 180 -24.79 12.01 -25.26
C ALA A 180 -25.09 11.68 -26.75
N PRO A 181 -24.87 10.43 -27.19
CA PRO A 181 -25.20 10.06 -28.55
C PRO A 181 -26.70 10.29 -28.79
N PRO A 182 -27.11 10.77 -29.99
CA PRO A 182 -28.52 10.94 -30.30
C PRO A 182 -29.24 9.60 -30.24
N THR A 183 -30.50 9.62 -29.82
CA THR A 183 -31.36 8.43 -29.84
C THR A 183 -31.43 7.87 -31.27
N PRO A 184 -31.16 6.57 -31.48
CA PRO A 184 -31.28 5.96 -32.81
C PRO A 184 -32.72 6.04 -33.32
N ALA A 185 -32.92 6.36 -34.60
CA ALA A 185 -34.27 6.44 -35.21
C ALA A 185 -35.08 5.13 -35.09
N ALA A 186 -34.39 3.97 -35.01
CA ALA A 186 -35.01 2.67 -34.77
C ALA A 186 -35.66 2.55 -33.38
N CYS A 187 -35.26 3.38 -32.42
CA CYS A 187 -35.79 3.44 -31.06
C CYS A 187 -36.92 4.47 -30.87
N GLU A 188 -37.25 5.26 -31.89
CA GLU A 188 -38.29 6.28 -31.80
C GLU A 188 -39.68 5.66 -31.97
N GLN A 189 -40.34 5.31 -30.87
CA GLN A 189 -41.67 4.72 -30.88
C GLN A 189 -42.71 5.61 -31.58
N GLY A 190 -43.60 5.00 -32.37
CA GLY A 190 -44.65 5.71 -33.12
C GLY A 190 -44.18 6.32 -34.44
N THR A 191 -42.93 6.10 -34.84
CA THR A 191 -42.39 6.49 -36.15
C THR A 191 -42.43 5.32 -37.14
N ALA A 192 -42.39 5.64 -38.44
CA ALA A 192 -42.27 4.62 -39.49
C ALA A 192 -40.91 3.91 -39.49
N SER A 193 -39.90 4.46 -38.80
CA SER A 193 -38.55 3.89 -38.67
C SER A 193 -38.38 2.99 -37.45
N TYR A 194 -39.37 2.89 -36.57
CA TYR A 194 -39.30 2.05 -35.38
C TYR A 194 -39.09 0.59 -35.74
N ASP A 195 -38.03 -0.02 -35.19
CA ASP A 195 -37.75 -1.45 -35.28
C ASP A 195 -37.15 -1.92 -33.95
N GLN A 196 -37.85 -2.86 -33.31
CA GLN A 196 -37.47 -3.31 -31.97
C GLN A 196 -36.10 -4.00 -31.95
N ALA A 197 -35.81 -4.87 -32.91
CA ALA A 197 -34.55 -5.63 -32.93
C ALA A 197 -33.36 -4.71 -33.24
N ALA A 198 -33.53 -3.75 -34.14
CA ALA A 198 -32.53 -2.73 -34.45
C ALA A 198 -32.34 -1.75 -33.28
N CYS A 199 -33.40 -1.43 -32.53
CA CYS A 199 -33.28 -0.65 -31.32
C CYS A 199 -32.47 -1.40 -30.24
N GLU A 200 -32.79 -2.66 -29.95
CA GLU A 200 -32.05 -3.49 -28.99
C GLU A 200 -30.55 -3.60 -29.35
N GLN A 201 -30.23 -3.76 -30.64
CA GLN A 201 -28.84 -3.75 -31.13
C GLN A 201 -28.15 -2.39 -30.93
N ALA A 202 -28.86 -1.29 -31.19
CA ALA A 202 -28.32 0.05 -31.02
C ALA A 202 -28.10 0.40 -29.54
N GLU A 203 -28.97 -0.06 -28.64
CA GLU A 203 -28.78 0.05 -27.19
C GLU A 203 -27.57 -0.74 -26.71
N MET A 204 -27.40 -1.99 -27.14
CA MET A 204 -26.21 -2.79 -26.82
C MET A 204 -24.92 -2.10 -27.29
N ALA A 205 -24.92 -1.57 -28.51
CA ALA A 205 -23.79 -0.81 -29.03
C ALA A 205 -23.52 0.47 -28.22
N SER A 206 -24.57 1.13 -27.71
CA SER A 206 -24.41 2.28 -26.80
C SER A 206 -23.78 1.88 -25.47
N ARG A 207 -24.27 0.82 -24.83
CA ARG A 207 -23.70 0.31 -23.58
C ARG A 207 -22.23 -0.07 -23.75
N ALA A 208 -21.87 -0.72 -24.86
CA ALA A 208 -20.48 -1.06 -25.17
C ALA A 208 -19.59 0.19 -25.29
N ARG A 209 -20.09 1.28 -25.90
CA ARG A 209 -19.37 2.58 -25.97
C ARG A 209 -19.25 3.26 -24.62
N ASP A 210 -20.26 3.17 -23.76
CA ASP A 210 -20.23 3.73 -22.41
C ASP A 210 -19.21 2.99 -21.53
N ILE A 211 -19.23 1.66 -21.58
CA ILE A 211 -18.25 0.80 -20.91
C ILE A 211 -16.83 1.10 -21.40
N GLY A 212 -16.62 1.14 -22.72
CA GLY A 212 -15.31 1.43 -23.32
C GLY A 212 -14.76 2.79 -22.90
N TRP A 213 -15.62 3.78 -22.73
CA TRP A 213 -15.22 5.09 -22.22
C TRP A 213 -14.94 5.10 -20.72
N ALA A 214 -15.75 4.42 -19.90
CA ALA A 214 -15.47 4.27 -18.48
C ALA A 214 -14.09 3.62 -18.26
N PHE A 215 -13.76 2.58 -19.03
CA PHE A 215 -12.42 1.98 -19.03
C PHE A 215 -11.34 2.95 -19.52
N SER A 216 -11.62 3.77 -20.55
CA SER A 216 -10.67 4.79 -21.02
C SER A 216 -10.38 5.85 -19.95
N LEU A 217 -11.39 6.29 -19.19
CA LEU A 217 -11.20 7.23 -18.08
C LEU A 217 -10.40 6.58 -16.96
N ALA A 218 -10.80 5.39 -16.52
CA ALA A 218 -10.09 4.63 -15.49
C ALA A 218 -8.63 4.36 -15.87
N GLY A 219 -8.35 4.03 -17.13
CA GLY A 219 -7.00 3.84 -17.64
C GLY A 219 -6.18 5.14 -17.78
N SER A 220 -6.84 6.30 -17.78
CA SER A 220 -6.19 7.61 -17.83
C SER A 220 -5.96 8.21 -16.44
N THR A 221 -6.54 7.61 -15.40
CA THR A 221 -6.37 8.06 -14.03
C THR A 221 -4.99 7.66 -13.52
N PRO A 222 -4.20 8.60 -12.94
CA PRO A 222 -2.89 8.27 -12.39
C PRO A 222 -3.00 7.18 -11.32
N HIS A 223 -2.04 6.26 -11.28
CA HIS A 223 -1.98 5.24 -10.23
C HIS A 223 -1.89 5.81 -8.81
N GLN A 224 -1.32 7.00 -8.64
CA GLN A 224 -1.25 7.69 -7.35
C GLN A 224 -1.99 9.02 -7.45
N VAL A 225 -3.17 9.05 -6.82
CA VAL A 225 -3.95 10.28 -6.70
C VAL A 225 -3.48 11.02 -5.43
N PRO A 226 -3.18 12.33 -5.52
CA PRO A 226 -2.81 13.11 -4.35
C PRO A 226 -3.94 13.09 -3.30
N LEU A 227 -3.60 12.74 -2.06
CA LEU A 227 -4.57 12.76 -0.96
C LEU A 227 -4.72 14.18 -0.40
N PRO A 228 -5.93 14.55 0.09
CA PRO A 228 -6.16 15.74 0.91
C PRO A 228 -5.17 15.91 2.07
N ALA A 229 -4.82 17.16 2.39
CA ALA A 229 -3.82 17.47 3.42
C ALA A 229 -4.18 16.88 4.80
N ALA A 230 -5.45 16.94 5.20
CA ALA A 230 -5.92 16.39 6.47
C ALA A 230 -5.70 14.87 6.59
N GLN A 231 -5.97 14.13 5.50
CA GLN A 231 -5.73 12.69 5.46
C GLN A 231 -4.23 12.39 5.54
N LEU A 232 -3.39 13.13 4.81
CA LEU A 232 -1.93 13.00 4.86
C LEU A 232 -1.35 13.29 6.26
N ASP A 233 -1.86 14.33 6.94
CA ASP A 233 -1.44 14.69 8.30
C ASP A 233 -1.83 13.60 9.31
N GLU A 234 -3.02 13.03 9.15
CA GLU A 234 -3.48 11.91 9.97
C GLU A 234 -2.59 10.69 9.80
N VAL A 235 -2.38 10.20 8.57
CA VAL A 235 -1.58 8.98 8.36
C VAL A 235 -0.11 9.19 8.71
N SER A 236 0.41 10.42 8.55
CA SER A 236 1.75 10.79 9.05
C SER A 236 1.84 10.72 10.58
N THR A 237 0.79 11.14 11.28
CA THR A 237 0.73 11.09 12.74
C THR A 237 0.59 9.65 13.23
N LEU A 238 -0.33 8.88 12.66
CA LEU A 238 -0.52 7.48 12.97
C LEU A 238 0.77 6.67 12.74
N CYS A 239 1.52 6.89 11.66
CA CYS A 239 2.78 6.18 11.42
C CYS A 239 3.83 6.50 12.50
N ARG A 240 3.85 7.71 13.07
CA ARG A 240 4.76 8.05 14.17
C ARG A 240 4.34 7.42 15.50
N GLU A 241 3.04 7.36 15.77
CA GLU A 241 2.47 6.84 17.02
C GLU A 241 2.45 5.30 17.06
N HIS A 242 2.13 4.67 15.92
CA HIS A 242 1.97 3.24 15.74
C HIS A 242 2.85 2.74 14.57
N PRO A 243 4.19 2.79 14.72
CA PRO A 243 5.09 2.56 13.60
C PRO A 243 5.12 1.09 13.20
N SER A 244 4.92 0.86 11.90
CA SER A 244 5.19 -0.41 11.23
C SER A 244 5.91 -0.14 9.92
N ALA A 245 6.74 -1.09 9.50
CA ALA A 245 7.52 -0.97 8.27
C ALA A 245 6.62 -0.76 7.05
N SER A 246 5.62 -1.62 6.87
CA SER A 246 4.68 -1.56 5.74
C SER A 246 3.87 -0.28 5.77
N PHE A 247 3.30 0.06 6.93
CA PHE A 247 2.47 1.25 7.07
C PHE A 247 3.25 2.53 6.84
N CYS A 248 4.38 2.72 7.52
CA CYS A 248 5.19 3.92 7.34
C CYS A 248 5.76 4.04 5.92
N HIS A 249 6.03 2.92 5.24
CA HIS A 249 6.37 2.94 3.82
C HIS A 249 5.17 3.42 2.97
N ALA A 250 3.96 2.89 3.19
CA ALA A 250 2.75 3.34 2.49
C ALA A 250 2.43 4.82 2.75
N THR A 251 2.63 5.29 3.99
CA THR A 251 2.56 6.70 4.38
C THR A 251 3.59 7.54 3.61
N ALA A 252 4.85 7.08 3.54
CA ALA A 252 5.88 7.76 2.78
C ALA A 252 5.50 7.89 1.30
N VAL A 253 4.94 6.82 0.71
CA VAL A 253 4.44 6.84 -0.67
C VAL A 253 3.35 7.89 -0.86
N ALA A 254 2.33 7.93 0.02
CA ALA A 254 1.24 8.89 -0.07
C ALA A 254 1.72 10.34 0.06
N LEU A 255 2.58 10.62 1.05
CA LEU A 255 3.18 11.94 1.25
C LEU A 255 4.05 12.36 0.06
N TRP A 256 4.83 11.42 -0.47
CA TRP A 256 5.70 11.67 -1.62
C TRP A 256 4.88 12.05 -2.84
N ALA A 257 3.87 11.25 -3.20
CA ALA A 257 2.97 11.53 -4.32
C ALA A 257 2.31 12.92 -4.24
N SER A 258 2.04 13.41 -3.03
CA SER A 258 1.51 14.76 -2.77
C SER A 258 2.58 15.85 -2.58
N LYS A 259 3.82 15.66 -3.07
CA LYS A 259 4.96 16.60 -2.99
C LYS A 259 5.38 16.98 -1.56
N ARG A 260 4.97 16.23 -0.53
CA ARG A 260 5.37 16.45 0.88
C ARG A 260 6.64 15.66 1.19
N LEU A 261 7.75 16.02 0.56
CA LEU A 261 8.95 15.18 0.51
C LEU A 261 9.64 15.01 1.87
N LEU A 262 9.71 16.07 2.68
CA LEU A 262 10.34 16.01 4.00
C LEU A 262 9.65 14.99 4.93
N PRO A 263 8.33 15.09 5.21
CA PRO A 263 7.66 14.10 6.06
C PRO A 263 7.62 12.70 5.41
N ALA A 264 7.63 12.61 4.08
CA ALA A 264 7.74 11.32 3.38
C ALA A 264 9.07 10.63 3.66
N ARG A 265 10.20 11.36 3.58
CA ARG A 265 11.52 10.86 3.96
C ARG A 265 11.55 10.40 5.41
N ASP A 266 10.98 11.18 6.32
CA ASP A 266 10.98 10.85 7.76
C ASP A 266 10.18 9.56 8.03
N ALA A 267 9.04 9.38 7.36
CA ALA A 267 8.25 8.14 7.40
C ALA A 267 9.01 6.95 6.80
N LEU A 268 9.72 7.13 5.68
CA LEU A 268 10.52 6.08 5.05
C LEU A 268 11.71 5.65 5.93
N GLN A 269 12.36 6.61 6.58
CA GLN A 269 13.42 6.31 7.56
C GLN A 269 12.86 5.57 8.78
N LEU A 270 11.65 5.93 9.24
CA LEU A 270 10.99 5.20 10.31
C LEU A 270 10.67 3.77 9.89
N ALA A 271 10.13 3.56 8.68
CA ALA A 271 9.88 2.25 8.11
C ALA A 271 11.15 1.38 8.08
N CYS A 272 12.27 1.93 7.60
CA CYS A 272 13.57 1.24 7.62
C CYS A 272 14.00 0.85 9.04
N ARG A 273 13.92 1.77 10.00
CA ARG A 273 14.34 1.51 11.39
C ARG A 273 13.50 0.43 12.08
N VAL A 274 12.18 0.44 11.89
CA VAL A 274 11.29 -0.52 12.58
C VAL A 274 11.21 -1.86 11.89
N GLY A 275 11.27 -1.90 10.55
CA GLY A 275 11.18 -3.14 9.78
C GLY A 275 12.49 -3.88 9.64
N GLN A 276 13.62 -3.17 9.76
CA GLN A 276 14.93 -3.68 9.32
C GLN A 276 14.86 -4.19 7.86
N ASP A 277 13.97 -3.61 7.06
CA ASP A 277 13.72 -4.00 5.68
C ASP A 277 14.82 -3.46 4.76
N PRO A 278 15.61 -4.32 4.10
CA PRO A 278 16.65 -3.89 3.18
C PRO A 278 16.13 -2.96 2.06
N GLN A 279 14.90 -3.16 1.59
CA GLN A 279 14.32 -2.35 0.51
C GLN A 279 13.92 -0.96 0.99
N ALA A 280 13.17 -0.86 2.10
CA ALA A 280 12.88 0.45 2.70
C ALA A 280 14.17 1.21 3.06
N CYS A 281 15.18 0.50 3.57
CA CYS A 281 16.46 1.10 3.93
C CYS A 281 17.29 1.56 2.72
N SER A 282 17.28 0.81 1.62
CA SER A 282 17.98 1.22 0.39
C SER A 282 17.38 2.50 -0.19
N ALA A 283 16.05 2.65 -0.13
CA ALA A 283 15.36 3.87 -0.55
C ALA A 283 15.58 5.05 0.43
N ALA A 284 15.62 4.78 1.74
CA ALA A 284 15.82 5.82 2.76
C ALA A 284 17.23 6.42 2.74
N THR A 285 18.25 5.61 2.45
CA THR A 285 19.67 5.98 2.64
C THR A 285 20.11 7.18 1.80
N PRO A 286 19.86 7.24 0.47
CA PRO A 286 20.29 8.38 -0.37
C PRO A 286 19.64 9.72 0.01
N LEU A 287 18.49 9.66 0.68
CA LEU A 287 17.72 10.83 1.11
C LEU A 287 18.10 11.31 2.52
N ALA A 288 18.77 10.47 3.32
CA ALA A 288 19.01 10.75 4.73
C ALA A 288 19.94 11.94 4.98
N SER A 289 20.85 12.25 4.05
CA SER A 289 21.80 13.36 4.17
C SER A 289 21.21 14.72 3.74
N LEU A 290 20.03 14.74 3.12
CA LEU A 290 19.41 15.98 2.65
C LEU A 290 18.87 16.79 3.83
N SER A 291 19.15 18.09 3.84
CA SER A 291 18.55 19.00 4.82
C SER A 291 17.07 19.25 4.49
N PRO A 292 16.27 19.78 5.44
CA PRO A 292 14.92 20.25 5.16
C PRO A 292 14.85 21.25 3.99
N ALA A 293 15.87 22.10 3.84
CA ALA A 293 15.94 23.07 2.73
C ALA A 293 16.18 22.37 1.39
N ASP A 294 17.07 21.36 1.36
CA ASP A 294 17.34 20.60 0.13
C ASP A 294 16.10 19.83 -0.35
N MET A 295 15.29 19.33 0.58
CA MET A 295 14.07 18.55 0.29
C MET A 295 12.92 19.39 -0.29
N ALA A 296 13.04 20.72 -0.35
CA ALA A 296 12.03 21.55 -0.97
C ALA A 296 12.00 21.31 -2.49
N VAL A 297 10.80 21.20 -3.06
CA VAL A 297 10.62 21.11 -4.52
C VAL A 297 10.90 22.49 -5.12
N ALA A 298 11.87 22.55 -6.03
CA ALA A 298 12.19 23.75 -6.79
C ALA A 298 11.22 23.88 -7.98
N PRO A 299 10.78 25.12 -8.31
CA PRO A 299 10.05 25.35 -9.54
C PRO A 299 10.96 25.08 -10.75
N LEU A 300 10.36 24.52 -11.80
CA LEU A 300 11.00 24.27 -13.08
C LEU A 300 10.23 25.03 -14.16
N ASP A 301 10.93 25.90 -14.88
CA ASP A 301 10.38 26.64 -16.03
C ASP A 301 10.91 26.10 -17.37
N ALA A 302 11.92 25.23 -17.33
CA ALA A 302 12.51 24.55 -18.48
C ALA A 302 12.96 23.14 -18.07
N LEU A 303 13.20 22.25 -19.05
CA LEU A 303 13.79 20.96 -18.74
C LEU A 303 15.19 21.15 -18.12
N PRO A 304 15.55 20.36 -17.09
CA PRO A 304 16.91 20.34 -16.56
C PRO A 304 17.90 19.97 -17.67
N CYS A 305 19.12 20.48 -17.60
CA CYS A 305 20.21 20.03 -18.45
C CYS A 305 21.24 19.25 -17.65
N GLY A 306 21.97 18.39 -18.36
CA GLY A 306 23.16 17.73 -17.85
C GLY A 306 22.90 16.30 -17.40
N ARG A 307 23.86 15.76 -16.66
CA ARG A 307 23.83 14.38 -16.18
C ARG A 307 23.46 14.33 -14.70
N PHE A 308 22.59 13.39 -14.39
CA PHE A 308 22.14 13.09 -13.03
C PHE A 308 22.40 11.62 -12.74
N GLN A 309 23.12 11.35 -11.66
CA GLN A 309 23.62 10.02 -11.33
C GLN A 309 22.82 9.38 -10.20
N ALA A 310 22.44 8.11 -10.38
CA ALA A 310 21.79 7.33 -9.33
C ALA A 310 22.24 5.86 -9.39
N GLN A 311 22.04 5.13 -8.29
CA GLN A 311 22.30 3.69 -8.26
C GLN A 311 21.41 2.92 -9.26
N ALA A 312 20.21 3.43 -9.53
CA ALA A 312 19.28 2.88 -10.51
C ALA A 312 19.71 3.13 -11.98
N GLY A 313 20.76 3.92 -12.20
CA GLY A 313 21.25 4.33 -13.52
C GLY A 313 21.14 5.84 -13.74
N ASP A 314 21.92 6.32 -14.71
CA ASP A 314 22.07 7.75 -14.96
C ASP A 314 21.01 8.29 -15.94
N LEU A 315 20.64 9.55 -15.73
CA LEU A 315 19.82 10.34 -16.63
C LEU A 315 20.69 11.42 -17.29
N VAL A 316 20.68 11.51 -18.62
CA VAL A 316 21.36 12.60 -19.34
C VAL A 316 20.36 13.40 -20.16
N PHE A 317 20.13 14.63 -19.75
CA PHE A 317 19.25 15.58 -20.42
C PHE A 317 20.04 16.40 -21.45
N GLY A 318 19.58 16.37 -22.70
CA GLY A 318 20.17 17.13 -23.81
C GLY A 318 19.29 18.27 -24.32
N GLU A 319 19.83 19.04 -25.27
CA GLU A 319 19.16 20.17 -25.94
C GLU A 319 17.95 19.77 -26.80
N ASP A 320 17.87 18.51 -27.18
CA ASP A 320 16.83 17.96 -28.05
C ASP A 320 15.52 17.67 -27.31
N GLY A 321 15.42 18.01 -26.02
CA GLY A 321 14.27 17.68 -25.18
C GLY A 321 14.14 16.18 -24.94
N ARG A 322 15.25 15.43 -25.04
CA ARG A 322 15.30 13.99 -24.84
C ARG A 322 16.20 13.63 -23.67
N VAL A 323 15.85 12.53 -23.00
CA VAL A 323 16.59 11.95 -21.90
C VAL A 323 17.21 10.64 -22.35
N ARG A 324 18.52 10.53 -22.17
CA ARG A 324 19.28 9.30 -22.41
C ARG A 324 19.46 8.54 -21.11
N MET A 325 19.23 7.24 -21.18
CA MET A 325 19.32 6.29 -20.08
C MET A 325 20.09 5.08 -20.57
N ALA A 326 20.94 4.51 -19.73
CA ALA A 326 21.80 3.38 -20.12
C ALA A 326 20.96 2.20 -20.63
N GLY A 327 21.31 1.67 -21.81
CA GLY A 327 20.62 0.54 -22.43
C GLY A 327 19.22 0.85 -22.98
N GLN A 328 18.83 2.12 -23.08
CA GLN A 328 17.54 2.54 -23.63
C GLN A 328 17.72 3.56 -24.76
N GLU A 329 16.82 3.51 -25.75
CA GLU A 329 16.72 4.57 -26.76
C GLU A 329 16.39 5.91 -26.07
N PRO A 330 16.91 7.05 -26.57
CA PRO A 330 16.60 8.35 -25.99
C PRO A 330 15.08 8.58 -25.96
N GLN A 331 14.53 8.97 -24.82
CA GLN A 331 13.08 9.16 -24.65
C GLN A 331 12.72 10.65 -24.63
N PRO A 332 11.59 11.07 -25.21
CA PRO A 332 11.15 12.46 -25.13
C PRO A 332 10.76 12.83 -23.70
N ALA A 333 11.18 14.01 -23.26
CA ALA A 333 10.80 14.58 -21.99
C ALA A 333 10.00 15.87 -22.17
N ALA A 334 9.08 16.13 -21.25
CA ALA A 334 8.28 17.34 -21.23
C ALA A 334 8.11 17.83 -19.80
N LEU A 335 8.03 19.14 -19.63
CA LEU A 335 7.65 19.75 -18.37
C LEU A 335 6.13 19.80 -18.28
N ARG A 336 5.54 19.27 -17.20
CA ARG A 336 4.12 19.40 -16.89
C ARG A 336 3.96 19.63 -15.39
N GLU A 337 3.19 20.63 -15.01
CA GLU A 337 2.86 20.91 -13.58
C GLU A 337 4.10 21.00 -12.66
N GLY A 338 5.18 21.58 -13.17
CA GLY A 338 6.46 21.72 -12.46
C GLY A 338 7.25 20.42 -12.27
N ALA A 339 6.91 19.36 -13.02
CA ALA A 339 7.59 18.08 -13.00
C ALA A 339 8.09 17.70 -14.40
N VAL A 340 9.20 16.96 -14.44
CA VAL A 340 9.73 16.38 -15.68
C VAL A 340 9.02 15.04 -15.92
N HIS A 341 8.32 14.93 -17.03
CA HIS A 341 7.71 13.69 -17.52
C HIS A 341 8.54 13.13 -18.67
N VAL A 342 9.10 11.94 -18.48
CA VAL A 342 9.81 11.20 -19.54
C VAL A 342 8.87 10.12 -20.05
N ARG A 343 8.52 10.18 -21.34
CA ARG A 343 7.60 9.22 -21.93
C ARG A 343 8.16 7.81 -21.80
N SER A 344 7.40 6.92 -21.18
CA SER A 344 7.71 5.50 -21.29
C SER A 344 7.10 4.96 -22.59
N GLY A 345 7.89 4.25 -23.39
CA GLY A 345 7.36 3.52 -24.56
C GLY A 345 6.37 2.40 -24.19
N LYS A 346 6.26 2.06 -22.89
CA LYS A 346 5.32 1.10 -22.30
C LYS A 346 4.92 1.55 -20.89
N GLY A 347 3.63 1.73 -20.62
CA GLY A 347 3.15 2.14 -19.29
C GLY A 347 3.16 3.66 -19.05
N GLU A 348 3.05 4.07 -17.78
CA GLU A 348 3.02 5.48 -17.37
C GLU A 348 4.36 6.20 -17.63
N ASP A 349 4.30 7.53 -17.77
CA ASP A 349 5.49 8.38 -17.87
C ASP A 349 6.32 8.29 -16.57
N ARG A 350 7.66 8.32 -16.70
CA ARG A 350 8.53 8.50 -15.53
C ARG A 350 8.49 9.95 -15.10
N VAL A 351 8.33 10.20 -13.80
CA VAL A 351 8.08 11.53 -13.25
C VAL A 351 9.19 11.91 -12.30
N PHE A 352 9.81 13.07 -12.52
CA PHE A 352 10.87 13.60 -11.67
C PHE A 352 10.54 15.01 -11.18
N TRP A 353 10.83 15.28 -9.92
CA TRP A 353 10.83 16.62 -9.34
C TRP A 353 12.25 17.10 -9.12
N GLN A 354 12.48 18.40 -9.32
CA GLN A 354 13.75 19.01 -8.94
C GLN A 354 13.70 19.47 -7.48
N LEU A 355 14.75 19.14 -6.75
CA LEU A 355 15.00 19.60 -5.39
C LEU A 355 15.68 20.97 -5.39
N ALA A 356 15.59 21.71 -4.29
CA ALA A 356 16.21 23.04 -4.14
C ALA A 356 17.74 23.03 -4.32
N ASN A 357 18.39 21.91 -3.98
CA ASN A 357 19.83 21.71 -4.20
C ASN A 357 20.18 21.37 -5.67
N GLY A 358 19.19 21.27 -6.55
CA GLY A 358 19.35 21.01 -7.97
C GLY A 358 19.33 19.54 -8.39
N ASP A 359 19.27 18.60 -7.44
CA ASP A 359 19.10 17.16 -7.69
C ASP A 359 17.70 16.85 -8.23
N LEU A 360 17.54 15.67 -8.83
CA LEU A 360 16.23 15.14 -9.18
C LEU A 360 15.82 14.03 -8.24
N VAL A 361 14.53 13.91 -7.99
CA VAL A 361 13.95 12.76 -7.31
C VAL A 361 12.79 12.18 -8.11
N ALA A 362 12.71 10.85 -8.17
CA ALA A 362 11.66 10.16 -8.90
C ALA A 362 10.39 9.97 -8.07
N ASN A 363 9.24 10.06 -8.75
CA ASN A 363 7.90 9.86 -8.19
C ASN A 363 7.08 8.78 -8.92
N ASP A 364 7.58 8.24 -10.03
CA ASP A 364 6.92 7.12 -10.71
C ASP A 364 6.95 5.84 -9.86
N ARG A 365 6.09 4.89 -10.23
CA ARG A 365 5.89 3.64 -9.50
C ARG A 365 7.18 2.85 -9.28
N ASP A 366 8.06 2.80 -10.27
CA ASP A 366 9.20 1.89 -10.29
C ASP A 366 10.46 2.49 -9.66
N ASN A 367 10.60 3.82 -9.71
CA ASN A 367 11.81 4.52 -9.26
C ASN A 367 11.58 5.43 -8.06
N ARG A 368 10.39 5.43 -7.45
CA ARG A 368 10.04 6.31 -6.32
C ARG A 368 11.15 6.36 -5.25
N PHE A 369 11.39 7.55 -4.70
CA PHE A 369 12.43 7.84 -3.71
C PHE A 369 13.86 7.83 -4.25
N THR A 370 14.09 7.39 -5.49
CA THR A 370 15.41 7.45 -6.10
C THR A 370 15.83 8.91 -6.26
N ARG A 371 16.97 9.24 -5.65
CA ARG A 371 17.67 10.52 -5.80
C ARG A 371 18.70 10.39 -6.91
N TYR A 372 18.64 11.31 -7.86
CA TYR A 372 19.62 11.47 -8.93
C TYR A 372 20.43 12.73 -8.68
N LEU A 373 21.72 12.54 -8.37
CA LEU A 373 22.64 13.61 -8.02
C LEU A 373 23.11 14.33 -9.27
N ARG A 374 23.01 15.66 -9.28
CA ARG A 374 23.57 16.46 -10.38
C ARG A 374 25.10 16.39 -10.36
N ASP A 375 25.72 16.10 -11.50
CA ASP A 375 27.18 15.95 -11.60
C ASP A 375 27.98 17.26 -11.73
N GLY A 376 27.33 18.41 -11.52
CA GLY A 376 27.93 19.75 -11.66
C GLY A 376 27.90 20.32 -13.08
N SER A 377 27.29 19.61 -14.05
CA SER A 377 27.00 20.15 -15.39
C SER A 377 26.07 21.38 -15.35
N ALA A 378 26.16 22.22 -16.39
CA ALA A 378 25.42 23.47 -16.51
C ALA A 378 23.91 23.28 -16.27
N SER A 379 23.28 24.22 -15.56
CA SER A 379 21.85 24.15 -15.21
C SER A 379 20.92 24.19 -16.43
N HIS A 380 21.39 24.73 -17.55
CA HIS A 380 20.69 24.81 -18.82
C HIS A 380 21.59 24.32 -19.95
N CYS A 381 20.98 23.68 -20.95
CA CYS A 381 21.70 23.33 -22.16
C CYS A 381 21.82 24.59 -23.02
N ALA A 382 22.96 24.79 -23.67
CA ALA A 382 23.09 25.92 -24.58
C ALA A 382 22.04 25.80 -25.69
N ALA A 383 21.44 26.89 -26.14
CA ALA A 383 20.72 26.81 -27.41
C ALA A 383 21.78 26.52 -28.50
N ARG A 384 21.56 25.52 -29.35
CA ARG A 384 22.36 25.33 -30.57
C ARG A 384 22.50 26.70 -31.25
N ALA A 385 23.74 27.20 -31.36
CA ALA A 385 24.03 28.34 -32.20
C ALA A 385 23.53 27.99 -33.60
N GLY A 386 22.47 28.67 -34.05
CA GLY A 386 21.87 28.44 -35.35
C GLY A 386 22.98 28.44 -36.40
N THR A 387 23.01 27.39 -37.22
CA THR A 387 23.98 27.26 -38.31
C THR A 387 23.92 28.54 -39.13
N GLY A 388 24.98 29.35 -39.00
CA GLY A 388 25.14 30.60 -39.70
C GLY A 388 24.94 30.40 -41.19
N THR A 389 24.19 31.31 -41.79
CA THR A 389 24.12 31.61 -43.22
C THR A 389 25.42 31.28 -43.94
N GLY A 390 25.39 30.25 -44.78
CA GLY A 390 26.40 30.05 -45.82
C GLY A 390 26.38 31.24 -46.79
N PRO A 391 27.54 31.67 -47.31
CA PRO A 391 27.60 32.83 -48.18
C PRO A 391 26.91 32.52 -49.52
N ALA A 392 26.09 33.46 -49.99
CA ALA A 392 25.54 33.45 -51.32
C ALA A 392 26.68 33.48 -52.36
N VAL A 393 26.75 32.45 -53.20
CA VAL A 393 27.61 32.45 -54.39
C VAL A 393 26.86 33.20 -55.49
N LYS A 394 27.52 34.24 -56.03
CA LYS A 394 27.11 34.99 -57.22
C LYS A 394 27.34 34.20 -58.50
#